data_AF-A0A2X3IF61-F1
#
_entry.id   AF-A0A2X3IF61-F1
#
_cell.length_a   1.000
_cell.length_b   1.000
_cell.length_c   1.000
_cell.angle_alpha   90.00
_cell.angle_beta   90.00
_cell.angle_gamma   90.00
#
_symmetry.space_group_name_H-M   'P 1'
#
loop_
_entity.id
_entity.type
_entity.pdbx_description
1 polymer ?
#
loop_
_entity_poly.entity_id
_entity_poly.type
_entity_poly.pdbx_seq_one_letter_code
_entity_poly.pdbx_strand_id
1 'polypeptide(L)'
;MDKANSSVREYLSERADFIGAIRLPKNTFKSSANTEVTTDIIFLKKKSDTNNITHKEWLNIGTTEDGVPVNQYFLDNPHMLLEKMVFDNKMFGENSNYTALINEDENFNLKNALYNAINSLESDFFIKKDLDNGIDDIQKPLITKDIKNFTYIVENNNVYYKELDELVKQDVSKKAFDRIKGLIDIRDITREIIEIQSNNCTDEELKIKQEKLNKIYDDFVNKNGYINLKENKRVFKKDNFYPLLLSLEIENKDGSFSKAPMFSKRTIRIEKNIDRVDTSLEALTISLNIKGRIDLDYMSNLCRKDKDTIIEDLQGQIFLNPLKYDEENKYIGWETKDEYLSGNVRDKLKIALSFSGTDVWFSEYFYSIPKVLCEKCLQKR
;
A
#
# COMPACT_ATOMS: atom_id res chain seq x y z
N MET A 1 11.70 -11.06 -15.99
CA MET A 1 12.27 -10.48 -17.23
C MET A 1 12.40 -11.50 -18.38
N ASP A 2 11.85 -12.72 -18.25
CA ASP A 2 12.30 -13.87 -19.04
C ASP A 2 11.42 -14.21 -20.26
N LYS A 3 10.48 -13.32 -20.60
CA LYS A 3 9.63 -13.54 -21.79
C LYS A 3 10.49 -13.63 -23.04
N ALA A 4 10.20 -14.59 -23.91
CA ALA A 4 10.86 -14.72 -25.21
C ALA A 4 10.71 -13.45 -26.06
N ASN A 5 9.54 -12.80 -25.99
CA ASN A 5 9.31 -11.51 -26.64
C ASN A 5 10.10 -10.38 -25.93
N SER A 6 10.98 -9.71 -26.69
CA SER A 6 11.86 -8.63 -26.26
C SER A 6 11.25 -7.23 -26.32
N SER A 7 10.06 -7.03 -26.91
CA SER A 7 9.53 -5.70 -27.25
C SER A 7 9.45 -4.74 -26.06
N VAL A 8 9.11 -5.24 -24.86
CA VAL A 8 9.08 -4.40 -23.64
C VAL A 8 10.49 -4.02 -23.19
N ARG A 9 11.45 -4.95 -23.32
CA ARG A 9 12.85 -4.72 -22.95
C ARG A 9 13.49 -3.72 -23.92
N GLU A 10 13.25 -3.88 -25.21
CA GLU A 10 13.65 -2.93 -26.26
C GLU A 10 13.09 -1.53 -25.98
N TYR A 11 11.77 -1.43 -25.75
CA TYR A 11 11.10 -0.16 -25.44
C TYR A 11 11.74 0.59 -24.26
N LEU A 12 12.09 -0.15 -23.19
CA LEU A 12 12.76 0.40 -22.01
C LEU A 12 14.20 0.80 -22.32
N SER A 13 14.95 -0.03 -23.05
CA SER A 13 16.35 0.24 -23.43
C SER A 13 16.53 1.48 -24.32
N GLU A 14 15.48 1.86 -25.07
CA GLU A 14 15.48 3.11 -25.83
C GLU A 14 15.48 4.35 -24.92
N ARG A 15 14.86 4.26 -23.74
CA ARG A 15 14.50 5.40 -22.88
C ARG A 15 15.34 5.51 -21.60
N ALA A 16 15.93 4.41 -21.17
CA ALA A 16 16.74 4.34 -19.97
C ALA A 16 17.92 3.40 -20.16
N ASP A 17 19.01 3.68 -19.45
CA ASP A 17 20.15 2.79 -19.35
C ASP A 17 19.86 1.78 -18.24
N PHE A 18 20.07 0.50 -18.55
CA PHE A 18 19.88 -0.57 -17.59
C PHE A 18 21.10 -0.67 -16.68
N ILE A 19 20.88 -0.51 -15.37
CA ILE A 19 21.93 -0.60 -14.35
C ILE A 19 22.08 -2.04 -13.87
N GLY A 20 20.95 -2.71 -13.66
CA GLY A 20 20.92 -4.08 -13.15
C GLY A 20 19.52 -4.47 -12.70
N ALA A 21 19.37 -5.73 -12.31
CA ALA A 21 18.17 -6.26 -11.70
C ALA A 21 18.53 -7.24 -10.58
N ILE A 22 17.63 -7.44 -9.63
CA ILE A 22 17.74 -8.42 -8.55
C ILE A 22 16.47 -9.25 -8.55
N ARG A 23 16.58 -10.58 -8.60
CA ARG A 23 15.44 -11.50 -8.58
C ARG A 23 15.25 -12.10 -7.20
N LEU A 24 14.01 -12.05 -6.71
CA LEU A 24 13.63 -12.48 -5.38
C LEU A 24 12.94 -13.87 -5.40
N PRO A 25 13.11 -14.68 -4.34
CA PRO A 25 12.38 -15.94 -4.18
C PRO A 25 10.88 -15.77 -4.24
N LYS A 26 10.17 -16.78 -4.76
CA LYS A 26 8.71 -16.72 -4.94
C LYS A 26 7.92 -16.51 -3.65
N ASN A 27 8.45 -16.95 -2.50
CA ASN A 27 7.80 -16.83 -1.19
C ASN A 27 8.04 -15.46 -0.51
N THR A 28 8.74 -14.53 -1.16
CA THR A 28 9.08 -13.21 -0.58
C THR A 28 7.85 -12.44 -0.08
N PHE A 29 6.72 -12.53 -0.79
CA PHE A 29 5.48 -11.81 -0.46
C PHE A 29 4.39 -12.71 0.15
N LYS A 30 4.74 -13.95 0.56
CA LYS A 30 3.77 -14.90 1.11
C LYS A 30 3.13 -14.41 2.41
N SER A 31 3.93 -13.88 3.33
CA SER A 31 3.45 -13.42 4.65
C SER A 31 2.67 -12.10 4.60
N SER A 32 2.96 -11.23 3.62
CA SER A 32 2.38 -9.89 3.53
C SER A 32 1.23 -9.79 2.54
N ALA A 33 1.30 -10.47 1.40
CA ALA A 33 0.33 -10.38 0.31
C ALA A 33 -0.35 -11.72 -0.02
N ASN A 34 0.02 -12.81 0.66
CA ASN A 34 -0.46 -14.16 0.38
C ASN A 34 -0.29 -14.58 -1.09
N THR A 35 0.81 -14.13 -1.72
CA THR A 35 1.16 -14.49 -3.09
C THR A 35 2.52 -15.18 -3.14
N GLU A 36 2.62 -16.20 -4.00
CA GLU A 36 3.86 -16.93 -4.25
C GLU A 36 4.30 -16.71 -5.70
N VAL A 37 4.97 -15.59 -5.97
CA VAL A 37 5.39 -15.18 -7.31
C VAL A 37 6.85 -14.73 -7.33
N THR A 38 7.60 -15.19 -8.33
CA THR A 38 8.96 -14.71 -8.58
C THR A 38 8.92 -13.25 -9.02
N THR A 39 9.68 -12.39 -8.35
CA THR A 39 9.62 -10.94 -8.54
C THR A 39 11.01 -10.36 -8.82
N ASP A 40 11.09 -9.41 -9.75
CA ASP A 40 12.32 -8.70 -10.10
C ASP A 40 12.27 -7.25 -9.58
N ILE A 41 13.36 -6.78 -8.97
CA ILE A 41 13.64 -5.35 -8.74
C ILE A 41 14.57 -4.89 -9.86
N ILE A 42 14.17 -3.88 -10.64
CA ILE A 42 14.91 -3.41 -11.81
C ILE A 42 15.42 -1.98 -11.57
N PHE A 43 16.71 -1.75 -11.82
CA PHE A 43 17.38 -0.46 -11.68
C PHE A 43 17.66 0.14 -13.06
N LEU A 44 17.14 1.35 -13.30
CA LEU A 44 17.24 2.06 -14.57
C LEU A 44 17.73 3.49 -14.33
N LYS A 45 18.62 3.98 -15.19
CA LYS A 45 19.08 5.38 -15.21
C LYS A 45 18.46 6.11 -16.40
N LYS A 46 17.97 7.33 -16.18
CA LYS A 46 17.50 8.18 -17.29
C LYS A 46 18.70 8.53 -18.19
N LYS A 47 18.56 8.34 -19.50
CA LYS A 47 19.60 8.70 -20.47
C LYS A 47 19.96 10.18 -20.38
N SER A 48 21.25 10.50 -20.34
CA SER A 48 21.80 11.83 -20.60
C SER A 48 22.42 11.87 -21.99
N ASP A 49 22.45 13.04 -22.63
CA ASP A 49 22.86 13.22 -24.04
C ASP A 49 24.34 12.88 -24.34
N THR A 50 25.08 12.35 -23.36
CA THR A 50 26.49 12.01 -23.50
C THR A 50 26.74 10.55 -23.15
N ASN A 51 26.94 9.77 -24.22
CA ASN A 51 27.48 8.42 -24.30
C ASN A 51 26.56 7.22 -24.07
N ASN A 52 26.78 6.27 -24.97
CA ASN A 52 25.96 5.13 -25.36
C ASN A 52 26.25 3.85 -24.56
N ILE A 53 25.17 3.10 -24.37
CA ILE A 53 25.06 1.63 -24.22
C ILE A 53 25.73 1.04 -22.97
N THR A 54 24.89 0.63 -22.02
CA THR A 54 25.24 -0.38 -21.01
C THR A 54 24.28 -1.56 -21.08
N HIS A 55 24.88 -2.75 -21.17
CA HIS A 55 24.30 -4.10 -21.11
C HIS A 55 23.19 -4.40 -22.14
N LYS A 56 23.52 -4.64 -23.42
CA LYS A 56 22.48 -5.18 -24.35
C LYS A 56 22.08 -6.62 -24.04
N GLU A 57 22.88 -7.34 -23.26
CA GLU A 57 22.61 -8.75 -22.94
C GLU A 57 21.26 -8.95 -22.26
N TRP A 58 20.79 -8.02 -21.40
CA TRP A 58 19.46 -8.17 -20.77
C TRP A 58 18.30 -8.15 -21.78
N LEU A 59 18.51 -7.74 -23.03
CA LEU A 59 17.49 -7.85 -24.09
C LEU A 59 17.25 -9.31 -24.49
N ASN A 60 18.22 -10.19 -24.25
CA ASN A 60 18.23 -11.58 -24.67
C ASN A 60 17.77 -12.52 -23.55
N ILE A 61 17.35 -13.72 -23.95
CA ILE A 61 17.03 -14.84 -23.07
C ILE A 61 18.04 -15.93 -23.35
N GLY A 62 18.64 -16.47 -22.29
CA GLY A 62 19.44 -17.67 -22.34
C GLY A 62 18.75 -18.81 -21.59
N THR A 63 19.52 -19.84 -21.26
CA THR A 63 19.02 -21.02 -20.56
C THR A 63 20.02 -21.45 -19.50
N THR A 64 19.54 -21.81 -18.30
CA THR A 64 20.39 -22.37 -17.24
C THR A 64 20.88 -23.77 -17.63
N GLU A 65 21.84 -24.33 -16.87
CA GLU A 65 22.31 -25.71 -17.05
C GLU A 65 21.15 -26.72 -16.96
N ASP A 66 20.15 -26.44 -16.13
CA ASP A 66 18.95 -27.26 -15.93
C ASP A 66 17.85 -27.02 -17.00
N GLY A 67 18.14 -26.27 -18.07
CA GLY A 67 17.19 -26.04 -19.15
C GLY A 67 16.14 -24.94 -18.88
N VAL A 68 16.27 -24.18 -17.79
CA VAL A 68 15.28 -23.15 -17.40
C VAL A 68 15.55 -21.87 -18.20
N PRO A 69 14.56 -21.33 -18.95
CA PRO A 69 14.74 -20.08 -19.67
C PRO A 69 14.85 -18.91 -18.69
N VAL A 70 15.89 -18.11 -18.82
CA VAL A 70 16.14 -16.97 -17.94
C VAL A 70 16.77 -15.82 -18.72
N ASN A 71 16.48 -14.59 -18.33
CA ASN A 71 17.10 -13.42 -18.94
C ASN A 71 18.63 -13.50 -18.86
N GLN A 72 19.32 -13.21 -19.98
CA GLN A 72 20.77 -13.38 -20.09
C GLN A 72 21.54 -12.58 -19.03
N TYR A 73 21.04 -11.42 -18.60
CA TYR A 73 21.65 -10.65 -17.51
C TYR A 73 21.84 -11.47 -16.23
N PHE A 74 20.88 -12.33 -15.87
CA PHE A 74 20.99 -13.16 -14.67
C PHE A 74 21.94 -14.35 -14.86
N LEU A 75 22.14 -14.82 -16.10
CA LEU A 75 23.18 -15.82 -16.39
C LEU A 75 24.57 -15.21 -16.24
N ASP A 76 24.72 -13.98 -16.70
CA ASP A 76 25.97 -13.23 -16.60
C ASP A 76 26.22 -12.74 -15.15
N ASN A 77 25.16 -12.59 -14.36
CA ASN A 77 25.21 -12.14 -12.96
C ASN A 77 24.44 -13.10 -12.02
N PRO A 78 24.93 -14.33 -11.78
CA PRO A 78 24.20 -15.33 -10.98
C PRO A 78 23.93 -14.88 -9.54
N HIS A 79 24.81 -14.04 -8.97
CA HIS A 79 24.64 -13.48 -7.62
C HIS A 79 23.43 -12.53 -7.49
N MET A 80 22.84 -12.11 -8.60
CA MET A 80 21.63 -11.30 -8.65
C MET A 80 20.35 -12.14 -8.67
N LEU A 81 20.48 -13.47 -8.82
CA LEU A 81 19.45 -14.44 -8.48
C LEU A 81 19.61 -14.77 -7.00
N LEU A 82 18.76 -14.22 -6.15
CA LEU A 82 18.78 -14.54 -4.73
C LEU A 82 18.15 -15.92 -4.55
N GLU A 83 18.85 -16.99 -4.92
CA GLU A 83 18.49 -18.43 -4.94
C GLU A 83 18.42 -19.05 -6.36
N LYS A 84 17.88 -20.27 -6.48
CA LYS A 84 17.94 -21.08 -7.71
C LYS A 84 16.64 -20.99 -8.54
N MET A 85 16.78 -20.78 -9.84
CA MET A 85 15.68 -20.89 -10.82
C MET A 85 15.41 -22.36 -11.13
N VAL A 86 14.14 -22.77 -11.04
CA VAL A 86 13.69 -24.14 -11.36
C VAL A 86 12.37 -24.13 -12.13
N PHE A 87 12.03 -25.24 -12.79
CA PHE A 87 10.65 -25.51 -13.21
C PHE A 87 9.81 -25.85 -11.96
N ASP A 88 8.79 -25.05 -11.71
CA ASP A 88 7.90 -25.26 -10.58
C ASP A 88 6.75 -26.18 -10.98
N ASN A 89 6.83 -27.40 -10.47
CA ASN A 89 5.90 -28.48 -10.76
C ASN A 89 4.71 -28.54 -9.76
N LYS A 90 4.69 -27.68 -8.74
CA LYS A 90 3.69 -27.79 -7.64
C LYS A 90 2.31 -27.26 -8.03
N MET A 91 2.23 -26.16 -8.78
CA MET A 91 0.93 -25.53 -9.12
C MET A 91 0.30 -26.04 -10.41
N PHE A 92 1.08 -26.55 -11.36
CA PHE A 92 0.59 -26.92 -12.71
C PHE A 92 0.92 -28.36 -13.13
N GLY A 93 1.39 -29.21 -12.21
CA GLY A 93 1.71 -30.62 -12.45
C GLY A 93 3.15 -30.89 -12.92
N GLU A 94 3.49 -32.17 -13.09
CA GLU A 94 4.86 -32.66 -13.35
C GLU A 94 5.50 -32.19 -14.67
N ASN A 95 4.71 -31.64 -15.61
CA ASN A 95 5.18 -31.14 -16.92
C ASN A 95 4.96 -29.63 -17.07
N SER A 96 5.03 -28.89 -15.96
CA SER A 96 4.82 -27.44 -15.91
C SER A 96 5.98 -26.69 -16.59
N ASN A 97 5.67 -25.84 -17.57
CA ASN A 97 6.63 -24.87 -18.11
C ASN A 97 6.74 -23.60 -17.24
N TYR A 98 6.12 -23.59 -16.06
CA TYR A 98 6.17 -22.45 -15.15
C TYR A 98 7.51 -22.46 -14.41
N THR A 99 8.22 -21.33 -14.44
CA THR A 99 9.53 -21.18 -13.82
C THR A 99 9.42 -20.34 -12.56
N ALA A 100 10.10 -20.72 -11.48
CA ALA A 100 10.16 -19.93 -10.27
C ALA A 100 11.55 -19.93 -9.64
N LEU A 101 11.88 -18.84 -8.95
CA LEU A 101 13.02 -18.79 -8.04
C LEU A 101 12.61 -19.38 -6.69
N ILE A 102 13.22 -20.50 -6.30
CA ILE A 102 12.90 -21.19 -5.05
C ILE A 102 14.09 -21.04 -4.11
N ASN A 103 13.79 -20.63 -2.89
CA ASN A 103 14.71 -20.73 -1.78
C ASN A 103 14.56 -22.09 -1.10
N GLU A 104 15.63 -22.88 -1.09
CA GLU A 104 15.70 -24.17 -0.39
C GLU A 104 16.51 -24.07 0.91
N ASP A 105 17.18 -22.94 1.17
CA ASP A 105 17.93 -22.69 2.40
C ASP A 105 17.00 -22.13 3.50
N GLU A 106 16.83 -22.91 4.57
CA GLU A 106 16.08 -22.53 5.76
C GLU A 106 16.71 -21.36 6.52
N ASN A 107 18.02 -21.12 6.36
CA ASN A 107 18.75 -20.02 6.97
C ASN A 107 18.85 -18.77 6.08
N PHE A 108 18.21 -18.77 4.91
CA PHE A 108 18.26 -17.65 3.99
C PHE A 108 17.74 -16.36 4.63
N ASN A 109 18.62 -15.37 4.70
CA ASN A 109 18.27 -14.04 5.17
C ASN A 109 18.11 -13.08 4.00
N LEU A 110 16.86 -12.84 3.60
CA LEU A 110 16.51 -11.96 2.49
C LEU A 110 17.14 -10.57 2.62
N LYS A 111 17.19 -10.00 3.84
CA LYS A 111 17.73 -8.66 4.07
C LYS A 111 19.22 -8.61 3.73
N ASN A 112 20.00 -9.58 4.20
CA ASN A 112 21.43 -9.66 3.93
C ASN A 112 21.72 -9.96 2.46
N ALA A 113 20.98 -10.90 1.87
CA ALA A 113 21.11 -11.25 0.46
C ALA A 113 20.83 -10.04 -0.45
N LEU A 114 19.75 -9.31 -0.18
CA LEU A 114 19.40 -8.09 -0.91
C LEU A 114 20.43 -6.99 -0.72
N TYR A 115 20.95 -6.79 0.49
CA TYR A 115 21.99 -5.80 0.76
C TYR A 115 23.28 -6.09 -0.04
N ASN A 116 23.70 -7.35 -0.11
CA ASN A 116 24.87 -7.77 -0.89
C ASN A 116 24.65 -7.61 -2.39
N ALA A 117 23.46 -7.96 -2.89
CA ALA A 117 23.10 -7.78 -4.30
C ALA A 117 23.06 -6.29 -4.70
N ILE A 118 22.53 -5.41 -3.85
CA ILE A 118 22.54 -3.96 -4.11
C ILE A 118 23.98 -3.43 -4.18
N ASN A 119 24.86 -3.86 -3.27
CA ASN A 119 26.25 -3.39 -3.23
C ASN A 119 27.12 -3.92 -4.37
N SER A 120 26.67 -4.95 -5.11
CA SER A 120 27.37 -5.51 -6.27
C SER A 120 26.89 -4.91 -7.60
N LEU A 121 25.90 -4.01 -7.59
CA LEU A 121 25.50 -3.29 -8.79
C LEU A 121 26.64 -2.39 -9.26
N GLU A 122 27.20 -2.70 -10.43
CA GLU A 122 28.20 -1.88 -11.10
C GLU A 122 27.57 -0.60 -11.64
N SER A 123 27.49 0.43 -10.81
CA SER A 123 27.24 1.77 -11.31
C SER A 123 27.97 2.82 -10.51
N ASP A 124 28.72 3.65 -11.23
CA ASP A 124 29.10 4.94 -10.71
C ASP A 124 27.84 5.81 -10.62
N PHE A 125 27.31 5.92 -9.39
CA PHE A 125 26.39 6.98 -9.04
C PHE A 125 27.15 8.31 -8.96
N PHE A 126 27.76 8.74 -10.07
CA PHE A 126 28.17 10.12 -10.22
C PHE A 126 26.90 10.96 -10.28
N ILE A 127 26.52 11.53 -9.13
CA ILE A 127 25.80 12.80 -9.15
C ILE A 127 26.77 13.75 -9.84
N LYS A 128 26.55 14.03 -11.12
CA LYS A 128 27.15 15.20 -11.76
C LYS A 128 26.62 16.38 -10.96
N LYS A 129 27.38 16.80 -9.95
CA LYS A 129 27.33 18.17 -9.48
C LYS A 129 27.80 18.94 -10.70
N ASP A 130 26.89 19.57 -11.41
CA ASP A 130 27.24 20.56 -12.42
C ASP A 130 27.92 21.74 -11.66
N LEU A 131 29.19 21.53 -11.32
CA LEU A 131 30.13 22.57 -10.98
C LEU A 131 30.55 23.18 -12.32
N ASP A 132 29.69 24.03 -12.86
CA ASP A 132 30.07 25.28 -13.54
C ASP A 132 28.84 25.92 -14.17
N ASN A 133 28.28 26.89 -13.46
CA ASN A 133 28.25 28.26 -13.96
C ASN A 133 28.45 29.19 -12.76
N GLY A 134 29.29 30.19 -12.96
CA GLY A 134 29.92 31.00 -11.92
C GLY A 134 28.98 31.53 -10.84
N ILE A 135 29.55 31.60 -9.66
CA ILE A 135 29.08 32.30 -8.47
C ILE A 135 28.56 33.69 -8.86
N ASP A 136 27.30 33.95 -8.54
CA ASP A 136 26.93 35.18 -7.86
C ASP A 136 26.21 34.78 -6.57
N ASP A 137 26.67 35.31 -5.45
CA ASP A 137 26.13 35.15 -4.10
C ASP A 137 24.64 35.53 -4.04
N ILE A 138 23.75 34.59 -4.34
CA ILE A 138 22.34 34.70 -3.97
C ILE A 138 22.08 33.68 -2.88
N GLN A 139 22.05 34.20 -1.64
CA GLN A 139 21.60 33.57 -0.41
C GLN A 139 20.84 32.27 -0.66
N LYS A 140 21.46 31.12 -0.33
CA LYS A 140 20.73 29.88 -0.12
C LYS A 140 19.57 30.20 0.83
N PRO A 141 18.31 30.01 0.44
CA PRO A 141 17.21 30.24 1.35
C PRO A 141 17.39 29.36 2.58
N LEU A 142 17.25 29.96 3.76
CA LEU A 142 17.18 29.23 5.03
C LEU A 142 15.85 28.48 5.05
N ILE A 143 15.81 27.29 4.44
CA ILE A 143 14.65 26.43 4.53
C ILE A 143 14.61 25.83 5.94
N THR A 144 13.76 26.39 6.80
CA THR A 144 13.47 25.89 8.15
C THR A 144 12.27 24.93 8.19
N LYS A 145 11.71 24.55 7.03
CA LYS A 145 10.48 23.74 6.91
C LYS A 145 10.74 22.51 6.04
N ASP A 146 10.29 21.34 6.46
CA ASP A 146 10.37 20.12 5.65
C ASP A 146 9.51 20.27 4.38
N ILE A 147 10.15 20.59 3.25
CA ILE A 147 9.49 20.81 1.96
C ILE A 147 9.44 19.47 1.23
N LYS A 148 8.23 19.00 0.95
CA LYS A 148 8.02 17.75 0.22
C LYS A 148 8.60 17.84 -1.19
N ASN A 149 9.30 16.78 -1.62
CA ASN A 149 9.84 16.67 -2.96
C ASN A 149 8.76 16.84 -4.04
N PHE A 150 9.18 17.38 -5.17
CA PHE A 150 8.37 17.63 -6.37
C PHE A 150 7.26 18.66 -6.15
N THR A 151 7.53 19.70 -5.36
CA THR A 151 6.56 20.78 -5.10
C THR A 151 7.11 22.15 -5.48
N TYR A 152 6.23 23.05 -5.88
CA TYR A 152 6.58 24.46 -6.05
C TYR A 152 6.48 25.21 -4.72
N ILE A 153 7.41 26.14 -4.51
CA ILE A 153 7.37 27.11 -3.42
C ILE A 153 7.60 28.52 -3.96
N VAL A 154 7.14 29.52 -3.23
CA VAL A 154 7.41 30.93 -3.53
C VAL A 154 8.17 31.54 -2.36
N GLU A 155 9.34 32.12 -2.65
CA GLU A 155 10.16 32.81 -1.65
C GLU A 155 10.82 34.03 -2.29
N ASN A 156 10.77 35.18 -1.60
CA ASN A 156 11.30 36.46 -2.09
C ASN A 156 10.81 36.80 -3.53
N ASN A 157 9.53 36.57 -3.81
CA ASN A 157 8.90 36.71 -5.15
C ASN A 157 9.52 35.87 -6.28
N ASN A 158 10.27 34.83 -5.94
CA ASN A 158 10.78 33.85 -6.90
C ASN A 158 10.07 32.51 -6.70
N VAL A 159 9.80 31.80 -7.80
CA VAL A 159 9.30 30.42 -7.75
C VAL A 159 10.49 29.48 -7.71
N TYR A 160 10.46 28.52 -6.80
CA TYR A 160 11.39 27.39 -6.78
C TYR A 160 10.61 26.09 -6.92
N TYR A 161 11.25 25.08 -7.49
CA TYR A 161 10.73 23.72 -7.55
C TYR A 161 11.69 22.80 -6.79
N LYS A 162 11.17 22.03 -5.85
CA LYS A 162 11.94 21.08 -5.04
C LYS A 162 12.18 19.80 -5.84
N GLU A 163 13.37 19.62 -6.39
CA GLU A 163 13.79 18.38 -7.03
C GLU A 163 14.70 17.62 -6.06
N LEU A 164 14.15 16.60 -5.40
CA LEU A 164 14.87 15.84 -4.36
C LEU A 164 15.46 16.80 -3.31
N ASP A 165 16.77 16.78 -3.10
CA ASP A 165 17.44 17.60 -2.08
C ASP A 165 17.69 19.05 -2.52
N GLU A 166 17.36 19.44 -3.75
CA GLU A 166 17.65 20.76 -4.30
C GLU A 166 16.41 21.63 -4.54
N LEU A 167 16.56 22.94 -4.34
CA LEU A 167 15.58 23.94 -4.77
C LEU A 167 16.05 24.58 -6.07
N VAL A 168 15.37 24.28 -7.16
CA VAL A 168 15.69 24.82 -8.49
C VAL A 168 14.83 26.05 -8.75
N LYS A 169 15.46 27.22 -8.86
CA LYS A 169 14.76 28.46 -9.24
C LYS A 169 14.14 28.30 -10.62
N GLN A 170 12.88 28.69 -10.76
CA GLN A 170 12.14 28.62 -12.02
C GLN A 170 12.05 30.02 -12.63
N ASP A 171 12.54 30.16 -13.86
CA ASP A 171 12.32 31.37 -14.64
C ASP A 171 10.89 31.35 -15.22
N VAL A 172 10.04 32.24 -14.71
CA VAL A 172 8.62 32.27 -15.03
C VAL A 172 8.17 33.70 -15.30
N SER A 173 7.36 33.87 -16.36
CA SER A 173 6.71 35.15 -16.62
C SER A 173 5.83 35.60 -15.44
N LYS A 174 5.59 36.91 -15.31
CA LYS A 174 4.70 37.47 -14.27
C LYS A 174 3.31 36.81 -14.24
N LYS A 175 2.74 36.48 -15.40
CA LYS A 175 1.45 35.77 -15.49
C LYS A 175 1.53 34.33 -14.96
N ALA A 176 2.64 33.64 -15.24
CA ALA A 176 2.86 32.28 -14.74
C ALA A 176 3.13 32.29 -13.23
N PHE A 177 3.90 33.26 -12.74
CA PHE A 177 4.11 33.50 -11.30
C PHE A 177 2.78 33.65 -10.56
N ASP A 178 1.89 34.53 -11.03
CA ASP A 178 0.60 34.78 -10.40
C ASP A 178 -0.27 33.51 -10.34
N ARG A 179 -0.23 32.67 -11.38
CA ARG A 179 -0.93 31.37 -11.41
C ARG A 179 -0.32 30.37 -10.44
N ILE A 180 1.00 30.20 -10.47
CA ILE A 180 1.72 29.27 -9.59
C ILE A 180 1.49 29.64 -8.12
N LYS A 181 1.62 30.93 -7.78
CA LYS A 181 1.39 31.41 -6.42
C LYS A 181 -0.03 31.12 -5.94
N GLY A 182 -1.04 31.46 -6.74
CA GLY A 182 -2.42 31.19 -6.37
C GLY A 182 -2.74 29.69 -6.22
N LEU A 183 -2.16 28.84 -7.06
CA LEU A 183 -2.30 27.39 -6.94
C LEU A 183 -1.59 26.83 -5.69
N ILE A 184 -0.45 27.39 -5.29
CA ILE A 184 0.22 27.09 -4.02
C ILE A 184 -0.66 27.49 -2.84
N ASP A 185 -1.25 28.70 -2.88
CA ASP A 185 -2.11 29.18 -1.79
C ASP A 185 -3.33 28.27 -1.60
N ILE A 186 -3.97 27.82 -2.70
CA ILE A 186 -5.07 26.84 -2.66
C ILE A 186 -4.57 25.50 -2.12
N ARG A 187 -3.43 24.99 -2.61
CA ARG A 187 -2.85 23.71 -2.16
C ARG A 187 -2.62 23.69 -0.67
N ASP A 188 -2.01 24.75 -0.14
CA ASP A 188 -1.59 24.79 1.26
C ASP A 188 -2.81 24.83 2.19
N ILE A 189 -3.85 25.60 1.87
CA ILE A 189 -5.10 25.59 2.66
C ILE A 189 -5.89 24.28 2.50
N THR A 190 -5.91 23.66 1.32
CA THR A 190 -6.55 22.35 1.13
C THR A 190 -5.85 21.27 1.94
N ARG A 191 -4.52 21.27 1.98
CA ARG A 191 -3.74 20.34 2.81
C ARG A 191 -3.98 20.57 4.30
N GLU A 192 -4.05 21.83 4.73
CA GLU A 192 -4.40 22.18 6.11
C GLU A 192 -5.80 21.64 6.50
N ILE A 193 -6.80 21.75 5.62
CA ILE A 193 -8.14 21.17 5.83
C ILE A 193 -8.10 19.64 5.96
N ILE A 194 -7.25 18.97 5.18
CA ILE A 194 -7.08 17.50 5.29
C ILE A 194 -6.45 17.14 6.65
N GLU A 195 -5.42 17.88 7.06
CA GLU A 195 -4.69 17.65 8.30
C GLU A 195 -5.59 17.85 9.53
N ILE A 196 -6.30 18.98 9.64
CA ILE A 196 -7.18 19.23 10.79
C ILE A 196 -8.32 18.21 10.87
N GLN A 197 -8.88 17.79 9.73
CA GLN A 197 -9.94 16.78 9.73
C GLN A 197 -9.41 15.41 10.16
N SER A 198 -8.16 15.09 9.80
CA SER A 198 -7.47 13.86 10.23
C SER A 198 -7.10 13.89 11.72
N ASN A 199 -6.99 15.08 12.31
CA ASN A 199 -6.70 15.32 13.73
C ASN A 199 -7.95 15.64 14.57
N ASN A 200 -9.14 15.26 14.08
CA ASN A 200 -10.42 15.35 14.78
C ASN A 200 -10.84 16.78 15.15
N CYS A 201 -10.58 17.75 14.27
CA CYS A 201 -11.00 19.12 14.48
C CYS A 201 -12.53 19.23 14.68
N THR A 202 -12.93 20.29 15.37
CA THR A 202 -14.33 20.68 15.53
C THR A 202 -14.92 21.19 14.21
N ASP A 203 -16.26 21.26 14.14
CA ASP A 203 -16.94 21.79 12.95
C ASP A 203 -16.73 23.31 12.80
N GLU A 204 -16.50 24.04 13.90
CA GLU A 204 -16.17 25.47 13.87
C GLU A 204 -14.79 25.71 13.26
N GLU A 205 -13.77 24.97 13.70
CA GLU A 205 -12.42 25.04 13.13
C GLU A 205 -12.41 24.68 11.64
N LEU A 206 -13.16 23.64 11.27
CA LEU A 206 -13.31 23.23 9.87
C LEU A 206 -13.95 24.35 9.04
N LYS A 207 -15.04 24.95 9.53
CA LYS A 207 -15.76 26.01 8.82
C LYS A 207 -14.86 27.23 8.55
N ILE A 208 -14.06 27.66 9.52
CA ILE A 208 -13.11 28.77 9.35
C ILE A 208 -12.13 28.50 8.19
N LYS A 209 -11.61 27.27 8.09
CA LYS A 209 -10.67 26.89 7.04
C LYS A 209 -11.36 26.73 5.70
N GLN A 210 -12.59 26.22 5.67
CA GLN A 210 -13.41 26.14 4.46
C GLN A 210 -13.77 27.53 3.92
N GLU A 211 -14.11 28.50 4.77
CA GLU A 211 -14.34 29.88 4.36
C GLU A 211 -13.07 30.52 3.77
N LYS A 212 -11.91 30.25 4.38
CA LYS A 212 -10.61 30.68 3.85
C LYS A 212 -10.30 30.05 2.48
N LEU A 213 -10.52 28.74 2.32
CA LEU A 213 -10.38 28.05 1.04
C LEU A 213 -11.32 28.64 -0.02
N ASN A 214 -12.60 28.89 0.33
CA ASN A 214 -13.56 29.52 -0.58
C ASN A 214 -13.04 30.87 -1.08
N LYS A 215 -12.58 31.74 -0.19
CA LYS A 215 -12.07 33.06 -0.56
C LYS A 215 -10.86 32.97 -1.49
N ILE A 216 -9.85 32.18 -1.12
CA ILE A 216 -8.61 32.03 -1.92
C ILE A 216 -8.93 31.46 -3.31
N TYR A 217 -9.82 30.45 -3.37
CA TYR A 217 -10.25 29.84 -4.61
C TYR A 217 -11.04 30.81 -5.49
N ASP A 218 -12.01 31.54 -4.93
CA ASP A 218 -12.84 32.47 -5.71
C ASP A 218 -12.00 33.63 -6.27
N ASP A 219 -11.07 34.17 -5.47
CA ASP A 219 -10.11 35.17 -5.91
C ASP A 219 -9.22 34.64 -7.05
N PHE A 220 -8.77 33.38 -6.95
CA PHE A 220 -7.98 32.72 -8.00
C PHE A 220 -8.78 32.53 -9.28
N VAL A 221 -10.00 31.98 -9.21
CA VAL A 221 -10.85 31.71 -10.38
C VAL A 221 -11.23 33.00 -11.09
N ASN A 222 -11.56 34.06 -10.34
CA ASN A 222 -11.87 35.37 -10.93
C ASN A 222 -10.70 35.96 -11.74
N LYS A 223 -9.45 35.71 -11.31
CA LYS A 223 -8.25 36.26 -11.97
C LYS A 223 -7.66 35.34 -13.04
N ASN A 224 -7.68 34.03 -12.82
CA ASN A 224 -6.92 33.03 -13.59
C ASN A 224 -7.80 31.95 -14.24
N GLY A 225 -9.10 31.92 -13.94
CA GLY A 225 -10.03 30.84 -14.32
C GLY A 225 -9.85 29.57 -13.49
N TYR A 226 -10.65 28.55 -13.78
CA TYR A 226 -10.66 27.26 -13.09
C TYR A 226 -9.30 26.54 -13.11
N ILE A 227 -8.99 25.80 -12.05
CA ILE A 227 -7.76 25.01 -11.86
C ILE A 227 -7.57 24.02 -13.01
N ASN A 228 -8.65 23.41 -13.51
CA ASN A 228 -8.63 22.43 -14.61
C ASN A 228 -8.33 23.03 -16.00
N LEU A 229 -8.27 24.36 -16.14
CA LEU A 229 -7.93 24.99 -17.42
C LEU A 229 -6.50 24.64 -17.87
N LYS A 230 -6.30 24.56 -19.19
CA LYS A 230 -5.03 24.15 -19.82
C LYS A 230 -3.86 25.05 -19.41
N GLU A 231 -4.12 26.34 -19.21
CA GLU A 231 -3.15 27.35 -18.81
C GLU A 231 -2.62 27.11 -17.39
N ASN A 232 -3.52 26.77 -16.46
CA ASN A 232 -3.18 26.43 -15.07
C ASN A 232 -2.46 25.08 -15.01
N LYS A 233 -2.94 24.09 -15.76
CA LYS A 233 -2.26 22.80 -15.93
C LYS A 233 -0.83 22.97 -16.45
N ARG A 234 -0.62 23.82 -17.46
CA ARG A 234 0.70 24.00 -18.09
C ARG A 234 1.77 24.42 -17.10
N VAL A 235 1.43 25.30 -16.16
CA VAL A 235 2.40 25.89 -15.22
C VAL A 235 2.56 25.09 -13.92
N PHE A 236 1.61 24.23 -13.56
CA PHE A 236 1.59 23.58 -12.24
C PHE A 236 1.54 22.05 -12.25
N LYS A 237 1.42 21.41 -13.43
CA LYS A 237 1.29 19.94 -13.55
C LYS A 237 2.40 19.11 -12.89
N LYS A 238 3.57 19.69 -12.63
CA LYS A 238 4.69 19.00 -12.00
C LYS A 238 4.60 18.97 -10.47
N ASP A 239 3.68 19.74 -9.88
CA ASP A 239 3.47 19.73 -8.43
C ASP A 239 2.85 18.40 -7.99
N ASN A 240 3.45 17.78 -6.97
CA ASN A 240 3.00 16.51 -6.41
C ASN A 240 1.53 16.56 -5.93
N PHE A 241 1.06 17.74 -5.52
CA PHE A 241 -0.32 17.93 -5.06
C PHE A 241 -1.25 18.48 -6.14
N TYR A 242 -0.82 18.59 -7.40
CA TYR A 242 -1.71 19.03 -8.47
C TYR A 242 -2.94 18.12 -8.63
N PRO A 243 -2.86 16.77 -8.57
CA PRO A 243 -4.04 15.91 -8.64
C PRO A 243 -5.05 16.19 -7.51
N LEU A 244 -4.57 16.56 -6.32
CA LEU A 244 -5.44 16.97 -5.21
C LEU A 244 -6.21 18.26 -5.57
N LEU A 245 -5.54 19.25 -6.16
CA LEU A 245 -6.20 20.48 -6.60
C LEU A 245 -7.26 20.23 -7.67
N LEU A 246 -7.02 19.28 -8.58
CA LEU A 246 -8.03 18.90 -9.58
C LEU A 246 -9.32 18.38 -8.94
N SER A 247 -9.21 17.68 -7.80
CA SER A 247 -10.37 17.12 -7.07
C SER A 247 -11.27 18.19 -6.44
N LEU A 248 -10.84 19.46 -6.41
CA LEU A 248 -11.62 20.58 -5.90
C LEU A 248 -12.70 21.05 -6.87
N GLU A 249 -12.62 20.63 -8.14
CA GLU A 249 -13.53 21.04 -9.20
C GLU A 249 -14.24 19.82 -9.78
N ILE A 250 -15.56 19.87 -9.81
CA ILE A 250 -16.42 18.86 -10.43
C ILE A 250 -16.84 19.41 -11.79
N GLU A 251 -16.46 18.70 -12.85
CA GLU A 251 -16.89 19.03 -14.22
C GLU A 251 -18.38 18.68 -14.40
N ASN A 252 -19.16 19.68 -14.80
CA ASN A 252 -20.57 19.55 -15.12
C ASN A 252 -20.75 19.10 -16.57
N LYS A 253 -21.96 18.62 -16.91
CA LYS A 253 -22.28 18.13 -18.27
C LYS A 253 -22.12 19.20 -19.36
N ASP A 254 -22.21 20.47 -19.00
CA ASP A 254 -22.04 21.61 -19.91
C ASP A 254 -20.57 22.07 -20.03
N GLY A 255 -19.63 21.38 -19.38
CA GLY A 255 -18.21 21.74 -19.36
C GLY A 255 -17.85 22.85 -18.37
N SER A 256 -18.81 23.32 -17.56
CA SER A 256 -18.54 24.23 -16.43
C SER A 256 -17.99 23.46 -15.22
N PHE A 257 -17.40 24.16 -14.25
CA PHE A 257 -16.89 23.55 -13.02
C PHE A 257 -17.64 24.05 -11.79
N SER A 258 -18.02 23.11 -10.92
CA SER A 258 -18.59 23.37 -9.60
C SER A 258 -17.63 23.00 -8.47
N LYS A 259 -17.74 23.69 -7.34
CA LYS A 259 -16.94 23.41 -6.14
C LYS A 259 -17.24 22.01 -5.58
N ALA A 260 -16.19 21.28 -5.23
CA ALA A 260 -16.30 19.97 -4.57
C ALA A 260 -16.82 20.07 -3.12
N PRO A 261 -17.26 18.95 -2.51
CA PRO A 261 -17.66 18.88 -1.10
C PRO A 261 -16.67 19.47 -0.08
N MET A 262 -15.37 19.47 -0.38
CA MET A 262 -14.31 20.01 0.48
C MET A 262 -14.56 21.46 0.91
N PHE A 263 -15.32 22.23 0.12
CA PHE A 263 -15.64 23.64 0.38
C PHE A 263 -16.79 23.86 1.37
N SER A 264 -17.59 22.84 1.68
CA SER A 264 -18.86 23.04 2.41
C SER A 264 -19.18 22.00 3.47
N LYS A 265 -18.51 20.84 3.46
CA LYS A 265 -18.74 19.79 4.46
C LYS A 265 -17.50 18.98 4.76
N ARG A 266 -17.54 18.27 5.89
CA ARG A 266 -16.51 17.30 6.28
C ARG A 266 -16.43 16.17 5.23
N THR A 267 -15.22 15.90 4.76
CA THR A 267 -14.91 14.90 3.73
C THR A 267 -14.03 13.77 4.26
N ILE A 268 -13.35 13.99 5.39
CA ILE A 268 -12.55 12.97 6.07
C ILE A 268 -13.21 12.67 7.41
N ARG A 269 -13.56 11.39 7.61
CA ARG A 269 -14.09 10.88 8.86
C ARG A 269 -13.04 10.03 9.52
N ILE A 270 -12.70 10.37 10.77
CA ILE A 270 -11.84 9.52 11.59
C ILE A 270 -12.67 8.33 12.04
N GLU A 271 -12.09 7.14 11.90
CA GLU A 271 -12.58 5.97 12.61
C GLU A 271 -12.42 6.25 14.10
N LYS A 272 -13.54 6.52 14.77
CA LYS A 272 -13.53 6.60 16.23
C LYS A 272 -13.19 5.21 16.73
N ASN A 273 -12.00 5.06 17.31
CA ASN A 273 -11.73 3.92 18.18
C ASN A 273 -12.80 3.96 19.27
N ILE A 274 -13.61 2.92 19.34
CA ILE A 274 -14.51 2.75 20.45
C ILE A 274 -13.62 2.28 21.59
N ASP A 275 -13.46 3.13 22.61
CA ASP A 275 -12.57 2.85 23.74
C ASP A 275 -13.29 2.10 24.87
N ARG A 276 -14.63 2.04 24.81
CA ARG A 276 -15.46 1.32 25.78
C ARG A 276 -16.83 0.98 25.21
N VAL A 277 -17.34 -0.18 25.60
CA VAL A 277 -18.74 -0.58 25.43
C VAL A 277 -19.28 -1.20 26.73
N ASP A 278 -20.58 -1.32 26.85
CA ASP A 278 -21.20 -1.87 28.07
C ASP A 278 -21.53 -3.36 27.93
N THR A 279 -21.68 -3.86 26.70
CA THR A 279 -22.11 -5.25 26.45
C THR A 279 -21.06 -6.08 25.71
N SER A 280 -21.06 -7.38 25.98
CA SER A 280 -20.18 -8.35 25.31
C SER A 280 -20.53 -8.51 23.82
N LEU A 281 -21.80 -8.25 23.44
CA LEU A 281 -22.26 -8.26 22.06
C LEU A 281 -21.75 -7.08 21.24
N GLU A 282 -21.75 -5.87 21.82
CA GLU A 282 -21.10 -4.71 21.20
C GLU A 282 -19.60 -4.95 21.06
N ALA A 283 -18.96 -5.52 22.08
CA ALA A 283 -17.53 -5.85 22.03
C ALA A 283 -17.22 -6.87 20.92
N LEU A 284 -18.07 -7.89 20.75
CA LEU A 284 -17.96 -8.87 19.67
C LEU A 284 -18.03 -8.20 18.30
N THR A 285 -19.02 -7.34 18.09
CA THR A 285 -19.21 -6.63 16.81
C THR A 285 -17.97 -5.78 16.46
N ILE A 286 -17.40 -5.12 17.45
CA ILE A 286 -16.21 -4.27 17.28
C ILE A 286 -14.96 -5.12 17.03
N SER A 287 -14.81 -6.23 17.75
CA SER A 287 -13.72 -7.20 17.55
C SER A 287 -13.74 -7.78 16.13
N LEU A 288 -14.91 -8.18 15.64
CA LEU A 288 -15.06 -8.65 14.26
C LEU A 288 -14.71 -7.57 13.23
N ASN A 289 -15.14 -6.31 13.45
CA ASN A 289 -14.85 -5.21 12.53
C ASN A 289 -13.36 -4.82 12.50
N ILE A 290 -12.68 -4.80 13.66
CA ILE A 290 -11.30 -4.30 13.79
C ILE A 290 -10.26 -5.42 13.66
N LYS A 291 -10.54 -6.62 14.20
CA LYS A 291 -9.62 -7.76 14.24
C LYS A 291 -9.95 -8.85 13.24
N GLY A 292 -11.15 -8.84 12.65
CA GLY A 292 -11.61 -9.87 11.70
C GLY A 292 -11.84 -11.24 12.34
N ARG A 293 -11.90 -11.33 13.67
CA ARG A 293 -12.08 -12.57 14.44
C ARG A 293 -12.56 -12.27 15.85
N ILE A 294 -12.95 -13.31 16.59
CA ILE A 294 -13.21 -13.20 18.03
C ILE A 294 -11.87 -13.11 18.77
N ASP A 295 -11.53 -11.91 19.23
CA ASP A 295 -10.36 -11.63 20.06
C ASP A 295 -10.82 -11.31 21.50
N LEU A 296 -10.79 -12.32 22.38
CA LEU A 296 -11.31 -12.22 23.75
C LEU A 296 -10.50 -11.27 24.64
N ASP A 297 -9.19 -11.13 24.41
CA ASP A 297 -8.35 -10.15 25.10
C ASP A 297 -8.76 -8.72 24.72
N TYR A 298 -8.95 -8.47 23.43
CA TYR A 298 -9.43 -7.18 22.95
C TYR A 298 -10.84 -6.85 23.47
N MET A 299 -11.76 -7.82 23.42
CA MET A 299 -13.12 -7.66 23.93
C MET A 299 -13.15 -7.40 25.44
N SER A 300 -12.35 -8.14 26.21
CA SER A 300 -12.23 -7.99 27.67
C SER A 300 -11.80 -6.59 28.06
N ASN A 301 -10.81 -6.03 27.36
CA ASN A 301 -10.38 -4.65 27.57
C ASN A 301 -11.48 -3.63 27.24
N LEU A 302 -12.30 -3.92 26.22
CA LEU A 302 -13.31 -2.98 25.72
C LEU A 302 -14.56 -2.91 26.60
N CYS A 303 -15.07 -4.05 27.07
CA CYS A 303 -16.26 -4.09 27.95
C CYS A 303 -15.93 -4.19 29.44
N ARG A 304 -14.65 -4.29 29.81
CA ARG A 304 -14.16 -4.46 31.20
C ARG A 304 -14.77 -5.66 31.92
N LYS A 305 -15.02 -6.74 31.17
CA LYS A 305 -15.47 -8.03 31.69
C LYS A 305 -14.35 -9.05 31.51
N ASP A 306 -14.26 -10.03 32.40
CA ASP A 306 -13.37 -11.16 32.20
C ASP A 306 -13.84 -12.03 31.01
N LYS A 307 -12.93 -12.83 30.46
CA LYS A 307 -13.18 -13.62 29.26
C LYS A 307 -14.28 -14.68 29.47
N ASP A 308 -14.40 -15.24 30.67
CA ASP A 308 -15.39 -16.27 30.96
C ASP A 308 -16.80 -15.67 30.98
N THR A 309 -16.99 -14.51 31.62
CA THR A 309 -18.25 -13.74 31.55
C THR A 309 -18.61 -13.36 30.12
N ILE A 310 -17.63 -13.00 29.28
CA ILE A 310 -17.87 -12.68 27.85
C ILE A 310 -18.36 -13.91 27.09
N ILE A 311 -17.74 -15.07 27.32
CA ILE A 311 -18.13 -16.33 26.70
C ILE A 311 -19.55 -16.72 27.12
N GLU A 312 -19.88 -16.57 28.40
CA GLU A 312 -21.22 -16.82 28.94
C GLU A 312 -22.28 -15.87 28.34
N ASP A 313 -22.01 -14.56 28.30
CA ASP A 313 -22.90 -13.55 27.70
C ASP A 313 -23.19 -13.83 26.21
N LEU A 314 -22.24 -14.44 25.51
CA LEU A 314 -22.30 -14.72 24.07
C LEU A 314 -22.70 -16.17 23.76
N GLN A 315 -23.18 -16.92 24.75
CA GLN A 315 -23.66 -18.27 24.57
C GLN A 315 -24.72 -18.33 23.47
N GLY A 316 -24.54 -19.27 22.53
CA GLY A 316 -25.43 -19.42 21.37
C GLY A 316 -25.10 -18.53 20.17
N GLN A 317 -24.22 -17.53 20.34
CA GLN A 317 -23.72 -16.67 19.25
C GLN A 317 -22.29 -17.02 18.83
N ILE A 318 -21.49 -17.55 19.76
CA ILE A 318 -20.12 -18.01 19.52
C ILE A 318 -19.97 -19.46 19.97
N PHE A 319 -19.07 -20.20 19.32
CA PHE A 319 -18.80 -21.61 19.61
C PHE A 319 -17.31 -21.91 19.50
N LEU A 320 -16.86 -22.89 20.26
CA LEU A 320 -15.47 -23.31 20.25
C LEU A 320 -15.26 -24.31 19.11
N ASN A 321 -14.39 -23.98 18.16
CA ASN A 321 -14.10 -24.85 17.02
C ASN A 321 -13.08 -25.94 17.44
N PRO A 322 -13.46 -27.24 17.42
CA PRO A 322 -12.59 -28.32 17.86
C PRO A 322 -11.35 -28.55 16.97
N LEU A 323 -11.35 -28.01 15.75
CA LEU A 323 -10.18 -28.05 14.86
C LEU A 323 -9.18 -26.93 15.15
N LYS A 324 -9.58 -25.88 15.87
CA LYS A 324 -8.76 -24.70 16.18
C LYS A 324 -8.56 -24.49 17.69
N TYR A 325 -9.19 -25.33 18.50
CA TYR A 325 -9.09 -25.31 19.95
C TYR A 325 -7.67 -25.69 20.38
N ASP A 326 -7.20 -25.03 21.44
CA ASP A 326 -5.92 -25.28 22.09
C ASP A 326 -6.17 -25.85 23.49
N GLU A 327 -5.69 -27.07 23.75
CA GLU A 327 -5.82 -27.75 25.04
C GLU A 327 -5.14 -26.99 26.18
N GLU A 328 -4.07 -26.25 25.89
CA GLU A 328 -3.36 -25.44 26.88
C GLU A 328 -4.02 -24.07 27.10
N ASN A 329 -4.91 -23.65 26.19
CA ASN A 329 -5.56 -22.34 26.26
C ASN A 329 -7.01 -22.35 25.77
N LYS A 330 -7.95 -22.44 26.72
CA LYS A 330 -9.40 -22.43 26.48
C LYS A 330 -9.97 -21.18 25.79
N TYR A 331 -9.18 -20.12 25.64
CA TYR A 331 -9.61 -18.88 24.99
C TYR A 331 -9.27 -18.82 23.50
N ILE A 332 -8.66 -19.87 22.93
CA ILE A 332 -8.31 -19.97 21.52
C ILE A 332 -9.31 -20.88 20.77
N GLY A 333 -9.67 -20.50 19.55
CA GLY A 333 -10.50 -21.31 18.67
C GLY A 333 -11.99 -20.94 18.64
N TRP A 334 -12.38 -19.83 19.28
CA TRP A 334 -13.75 -19.32 19.24
C TRP A 334 -14.11 -18.77 17.85
N GLU A 335 -15.23 -19.23 17.31
CA GLU A 335 -15.81 -18.79 16.04
C GLU A 335 -17.22 -18.25 16.26
N THR A 336 -17.66 -17.34 15.39
CA THR A 336 -19.08 -16.95 15.36
C THR A 336 -19.93 -18.15 14.95
N LYS A 337 -21.23 -18.14 15.28
CA LYS A 337 -22.17 -19.18 14.86
C LYS A 337 -22.12 -19.48 13.37
N ASP A 338 -22.06 -18.44 12.53
CA ASP A 338 -22.05 -18.61 11.07
C ASP A 338 -20.73 -19.23 10.58
N GLU A 339 -19.59 -18.80 11.14
CA GLU A 339 -18.28 -19.39 10.83
C GLU A 339 -18.20 -20.85 11.31
N TYR A 340 -18.68 -21.13 12.53
CA TYR A 340 -18.69 -22.46 13.11
C TYR A 340 -19.50 -23.45 12.25
N LEU A 341 -20.65 -23.00 11.73
CA LEU A 341 -21.54 -23.77 10.85
C LEU A 341 -21.13 -23.73 9.37
N SER A 342 -19.95 -23.21 9.06
CA SER A 342 -19.37 -23.18 7.71
C SER A 342 -18.08 -24.00 7.63
N GLY A 343 -17.67 -24.31 6.40
CA GLY A 343 -16.48 -25.13 6.12
C GLY A 343 -16.71 -26.61 6.37
N ASN A 344 -15.72 -27.30 6.95
CA ASN A 344 -15.77 -28.75 7.16
C ASN A 344 -16.57 -29.13 8.41
N VAL A 345 -17.88 -28.89 8.35
CA VAL A 345 -18.81 -29.08 9.48
C VAL A 345 -18.89 -30.55 9.93
N ARG A 346 -18.66 -31.51 9.03
CA ARG A 346 -18.67 -32.95 9.35
C ARG A 346 -17.52 -33.34 10.26
N ASP A 347 -16.32 -32.86 9.97
CA ASP A 347 -15.15 -33.15 10.80
C ASP A 347 -15.25 -32.43 12.15
N LYS A 348 -15.74 -31.17 12.16
CA LYS A 348 -16.05 -30.45 13.42
C LYS A 348 -17.03 -31.26 14.28
N LEU A 349 -18.11 -31.79 13.70
CA LEU A 349 -19.10 -32.60 14.41
C LEU A 349 -18.52 -33.91 14.94
N LYS A 350 -17.74 -34.63 14.13
CA LYS A 350 -17.12 -35.91 14.52
C LYS A 350 -16.21 -35.73 15.72
N ILE A 351 -15.41 -34.67 15.73
CA ILE A 351 -14.47 -34.38 16.82
C ILE A 351 -15.24 -33.89 18.06
N ALA A 352 -16.24 -33.02 17.89
CA ALA A 352 -17.11 -32.61 19.01
C ALA A 352 -17.78 -33.81 19.69
N LEU A 353 -18.21 -34.82 18.92
CA LEU A 353 -18.78 -36.07 19.44
C LEU A 353 -17.76 -36.96 20.16
N SER A 354 -16.48 -36.93 19.78
CA SER A 354 -15.45 -37.66 20.53
C SER A 354 -15.16 -37.05 21.90
N PHE A 355 -15.34 -35.73 22.06
CA PHE A 355 -15.14 -35.03 23.33
C PHE A 355 -16.33 -35.13 24.30
N SER A 356 -17.54 -35.42 23.83
CA SER A 356 -18.73 -35.51 24.70
C SER A 356 -18.73 -36.70 25.67
N GLY A 357 -17.80 -37.64 25.51
CA GLY A 357 -17.68 -38.81 26.39
C GLY A 357 -16.79 -38.61 27.62
N THR A 358 -16.00 -37.54 27.69
CA THR A 358 -14.88 -37.44 28.64
C THR A 358 -14.86 -36.20 29.52
N ASP A 359 -15.60 -35.13 29.21
CA ASP A 359 -15.52 -33.91 30.02
C ASP A 359 -16.79 -33.02 29.94
N VAL A 360 -17.35 -32.62 31.09
CA VAL A 360 -18.66 -31.92 31.21
C VAL A 360 -18.58 -30.50 30.62
N TRP A 361 -17.43 -29.85 30.75
CA TRP A 361 -17.18 -28.50 30.25
C TRP A 361 -17.24 -28.42 28.71
N PHE A 362 -16.84 -29.50 28.02
CA PHE A 362 -16.84 -29.59 26.55
C PHE A 362 -18.26 -29.76 25.98
N SER A 363 -19.21 -30.26 26.76
CA SER A 363 -20.56 -30.56 26.28
C SER A 363 -21.43 -29.32 26.01
N GLU A 364 -21.13 -28.16 26.59
CA GLU A 364 -21.94 -26.94 26.38
C GLU A 364 -21.42 -26.04 25.26
N TYR A 365 -20.10 -25.99 25.02
CA TYR A 365 -19.49 -25.05 24.08
C TYR A 365 -19.22 -25.63 22.68
N PHE A 366 -19.07 -26.95 22.57
CA PHE A 366 -18.90 -27.64 21.27
C PHE A 366 -20.24 -28.05 20.64
N TYR A 367 -21.30 -28.16 21.44
CA TYR A 367 -22.56 -28.77 21.06
C TYR A 367 -23.62 -27.75 20.62
N SER A 368 -23.51 -27.31 19.37
CA SER A 368 -24.59 -26.62 18.67
C SER A 368 -24.80 -27.06 17.23
N ILE A 369 -23.90 -27.87 16.66
CA ILE A 369 -24.08 -28.42 15.32
C ILE A 369 -25.40 -29.23 15.22
N PRO A 370 -25.75 -30.13 16.17
CA PRO A 370 -27.00 -30.89 16.07
C PRO A 370 -28.28 -30.06 16.33
N LYS A 371 -28.19 -28.98 17.12
CA LYS A 371 -29.34 -28.11 17.43
C LYS A 371 -29.65 -27.11 16.32
N VAL A 372 -28.67 -26.75 15.50
CA VAL A 372 -28.81 -25.73 14.44
C VAL A 372 -28.91 -26.35 13.05
N LEU A 373 -28.26 -27.50 12.80
CA LEU A 373 -28.52 -28.27 11.58
C LEU A 373 -29.87 -28.99 11.71
N CYS A 374 -30.90 -28.44 11.07
CA CYS A 374 -32.14 -29.17 10.80
C CYS A 374 -31.80 -30.59 10.31
N GLU A 375 -32.47 -31.62 10.86
CA GLU A 375 -32.28 -33.06 10.58
C GLU A 375 -32.19 -33.39 9.07
N LYS A 376 -32.65 -32.50 8.19
CA LYS A 376 -32.55 -32.60 6.74
C LYS A 376 -31.13 -32.48 6.16
N CYS A 377 -30.17 -31.85 6.84
CA CYS A 377 -28.79 -31.73 6.31
C CYS A 377 -27.92 -32.96 6.56
N LEU A 378 -28.22 -33.76 7.60
CA LEU A 378 -27.46 -34.96 7.95
C LEU A 378 -27.83 -36.18 7.09
N GLN A 379 -28.93 -36.14 6.34
CA GLN A 379 -29.40 -37.26 5.50
C GLN A 379 -29.09 -37.13 3.99
N LYS A 380 -28.37 -36.10 3.53
CA LYS A 380 -28.00 -36.00 2.12
C LYS A 380 -26.48 -35.97 1.88
N ARG A 381 -26.03 -37.09 1.29
CA ARG A 381 -24.78 -37.39 0.57
C ARG A 381 -23.52 -37.62 1.38
#